data_AF-A0A3M1K281-F1
#
_entry.id   AF-A0A3M1K281-F1
#
_cell.length_a   1.000
_cell.length_b   1.000
_cell.length_c   1.000
_cell.angle_alpha   90.00
_cell.angle_beta   90.00
_cell.angle_gamma   90.00
#
_symmetry.space_group_name_H-M   'P 1'
#
loop_
_entity.id
_entity.type
_entity.pdbx_description
1 polymer ?
#
loop_
_entity_poly.entity_id
_entity_poly.type
_entity_poly.pdbx_seq_one_letter_code
_entity_poly.pdbx_strand_id
1 'polypeptide(L)' 'AGAAGGFLGLVEAVRQLTGRPLGRAAATATTALVSGYGMVDYDRGLCTAAAILERVGAEED' A
#
# COMPACT_ATOMS: atom_id res chain seq x y z
N ALA A 1 6.84 -6.79 -15.15
CA ALA A 1 5.92 -6.20 -14.15
C ALA A 1 4.64 -5.85 -14.89
N GLY A 2 3.43 -6.19 -14.41
CA GLY A 2 2.23 -5.96 -15.23
C GLY A 2 0.98 -5.63 -14.43
N ALA A 3 0.52 -6.55 -13.57
CA ALA A 3 -0.68 -6.32 -12.75
C ALA A 3 -0.45 -6.72 -11.27
N ALA A 4 0.09 -7.92 -11.01
CA ALA A 4 0.23 -8.45 -9.65
C ALA A 4 1.26 -7.70 -8.78
N GLY A 5 2.35 -7.21 -9.37
CA GLY A 5 3.40 -6.49 -8.63
C GLY A 5 2.92 -5.19 -7.98
N GLY A 6 1.96 -4.50 -8.59
CA GLY A 6 1.38 -3.26 -8.05
C GLY A 6 0.55 -3.49 -6.78
N PHE A 7 0.07 -4.72 -6.55
CA PHE A 7 -0.72 -5.05 -5.36
C PHE A 7 0.14 -5.38 -4.13
N LEU A 8 1.44 -5.61 -4.27
CA LEU A 8 2.31 -5.96 -3.13
C LEU A 8 2.30 -4.85 -2.06
N GLY A 9 2.45 -3.59 -2.47
CA GLY A 9 2.38 -2.45 -1.56
C GLY A 9 1.01 -2.29 -0.90
N LEU A 10 -0.07 -2.58 -1.64
CA LEU A 10 -1.45 -2.49 -1.15
C LEU A 10 -1.75 -3.58 -0.11
N VAL A 11 -1.35 -4.82 -0.38
CA VAL A 11 -1.52 -5.94 0.56
C VAL A 11 -0.71 -5.73 1.83
N GLU A 12 0.52 -5.23 1.71
CA GLU A 12 1.36 -4.92 2.87
C GLU A 12 0.78 -3.78 3.70
N ALA A 13 0.29 -2.70 3.06
CA ALA A 13 -0.36 -1.60 3.77
C ALA A 13 -1.58 -2.08 4.58
N VAL A 14 -2.43 -2.92 3.99
CA VAL A 14 -3.59 -3.51 4.70
C VAL A 14 -3.13 -4.36 5.88
N ARG A 15 -2.07 -5.17 5.73
CA ARG A 15 -1.53 -5.98 6.82
C ARG A 15 -0.98 -5.15 7.97
N GLN A 16 -0.25 -4.07 7.66
CA GLN A 16 0.28 -3.17 8.68
C GLN A 16 -0.85 -2.46 9.43
N LEU A 17 -1.81 -1.87 8.72
CA LEU A 17 -2.94 -1.16 9.30
C LEU A 17 -3.86 -2.08 10.14
N THR A 18 -3.93 -3.37 9.81
CA THR A 18 -4.73 -4.35 10.57
C THR A 18 -3.95 -5.08 11.65
N GLY A 19 -2.68 -4.74 11.88
CA GLY A 19 -1.84 -5.38 12.91
C GLY A 19 -1.48 -6.84 12.60
N ARG A 20 -1.45 -7.22 11.31
CA ARG A 20 -1.12 -8.57 10.83
C ARG A 20 0.07 -8.57 9.85
N PRO A 21 1.22 -7.94 10.18
CA PRO A 21 2.38 -7.96 9.31
C PRO A 21 2.96 -9.38 9.21
N LEU A 22 3.47 -9.74 8.03
CA LEU A 22 4.27 -10.97 7.89
C LEU A 22 5.73 -10.76 8.35
N GLY A 23 6.20 -9.52 8.34
CA GLY A 23 7.56 -9.14 8.71
C GLY A 23 7.56 -8.12 9.84
N ARG A 24 8.42 -7.10 9.71
CA ARG A 24 8.50 -6.02 10.70
C ARG A 24 7.20 -5.23 10.73
N ALA A 25 6.64 -5.07 11.92
CA ALA A 25 5.57 -4.11 12.13
C ALA A 25 6.12 -2.69 11.97
N ALA A 26 5.38 -1.85 11.24
CA ALA A 26 5.55 -0.41 11.38
C ALA A 26 5.05 0.01 12.78
N ALA A 27 5.68 1.03 13.37
CA ALA A 27 5.16 1.65 14.59
C ALA A 27 3.68 2.04 14.39
N THR A 28 2.88 2.05 15.46
CA THR A 28 1.41 2.28 15.52
C THR A 28 0.82 2.99 14.29
N ALA A 29 0.65 2.23 13.20
CA ALA A 29 0.33 2.80 11.89
C ALA A 29 -1.19 2.91 11.77
N THR A 30 -1.68 4.14 11.66
CA THR A 30 -3.10 4.43 11.45
C THR A 30 -3.40 4.85 10.01
N THR A 31 -2.38 5.28 9.26
CA THR A 31 -2.48 5.70 7.87
C THR A 31 -1.33 5.11 7.04
N ALA A 32 -1.61 4.76 5.77
CA ALA A 32 -0.61 4.29 4.83
C ALA A 32 -0.76 4.97 3.46
N LEU A 33 0.36 5.25 2.79
CA LEU A 33 0.41 5.69 1.41
C LEU A 33 1.04 4.60 0.55
N VAL A 34 0.35 4.22 -0.52
CA VAL A 34 0.84 3.29 -1.54
C VAL A 34 0.93 4.05 -2.84
N SER A 35 2.09 4.00 -3.50
CA SER A 35 2.30 4.55 -4.85
C SER A 35 2.84 3.45 -5.75
N GLY A 36 2.35 3.40 -6.98
CA GLY A 36 2.76 2.42 -7.98
C GLY A 36 2.73 3.00 -9.38
N TYR A 37 3.63 2.51 -10.22
CA TYR A 37 3.60 2.73 -11.66
C TYR A 37 3.35 1.40 -12.36
N GLY A 38 2.58 1.45 -13.44
CA GLY A 38 2.25 0.30 -14.28
C GLY A 38 3.38 -0.05 -15.24
N MET A 39 3.04 -0.68 -16.37
CA MET A 39 4.00 -0.96 -17.42
C MET A 39 4.62 0.34 -17.93
N VAL A 40 5.96 0.37 -17.93
CA VAL A 40 6.74 1.43 -18.56
C VAL A 40 6.97 0.97 -20.00
N ASP A 41 6.31 1.62 -20.95
CA ASP A 41 6.77 1.52 -22.34
C ASP A 41 8.06 2.34 -22.47
N TYR A 42 8.97 1.94 -23.36
CA TYR A 42 10.34 2.49 -23.49
C TYR A 42 10.42 4.04 -23.54
N ASP A 43 9.32 4.73 -23.83
CA ASP A 43 9.23 6.19 -23.91
C ASP A 43 8.33 6.84 -22.83
N ARG A 44 7.38 6.11 -22.21
CA ARG A 44 6.38 6.72 -21.31
C ARG A 44 5.89 5.77 -20.19
N GLY A 45 5.79 6.32 -18.98
CA GLY A 45 5.04 5.70 -17.88
C GLY A 45 3.53 5.85 -18.12
N LEU A 46 2.89 4.84 -18.69
CA LEU A 46 1.51 4.95 -19.22
C LEU A 46 0.41 4.93 -18.14
N CYS A 47 0.70 4.45 -16.93
CA CYS A 47 -0.25 4.45 -15.82
C CYS A 47 0.50 4.61 -14.48
N THR A 48 0.07 5.56 -13.66
CA THR A 48 0.50 5.71 -12.26
C THR A 48 -0.72 5.73 -11.37
N ALA A 49 -0.61 5.15 -10.18
CA ALA A 49 -1.66 5.17 -9.19
C ALA A 49 -1.09 5.41 -7.79
N ALA A 50 -1.86 6.09 -6.96
CA ALA A 50 -1.57 6.20 -5.54
C ALA A 50 -2.86 6.04 -4.74
N ALA A 51 -2.76 5.46 -3.54
CA ALA A 51 -3.87 5.26 -2.63
C ALA A 51 -3.42 5.60 -1.20
N ILE A 52 -4.26 6.33 -0.48
CA ILE A 52 -4.13 6.54 0.96
C ILE A 52 -5.15 5.64 1.64
N LEU A 53 -4.73 4.90 2.66
CA LEU A 53 -5.57 4.01 3.45
C LEU A 53 -5.51 4.44 4.90
N GLU A 54 -6.65 4.36 5.59
CA GLU A 54 -6.78 4.65 7.02
C GLU A 54 -7.41 3.45 7.73
N ARG A 55 -6.92 3.15 8.92
CA ARG A 55 -7.52 2.15 9.80
C ARG A 55 -8.73 2.77 10.50
N VAL A 56 -9.91 2.19 10.30
CA VAL A 56 -11.12 2.54 11.08
C VAL A 56 -11.22 1.62 12.29
N GLY A 57 -11.46 2.19 13.48
CA GLY A 57 -11.64 1.43 14.73
C GLY A 57 -10.53 1.59 15.76
N ALA A 58 -9.96 2.79 15.89
CA ALA A 58 -9.18 3.21 17.05
C ALA A 58 -9.75 4.54 17.58
N GLU A 59 -11.02 4.53 17.99
CA GLU A 59 -11.43 5.44 19.07
C GLU A 59 -10.87 4.82 20.34
N GLU A 60 -9.94 5.53 20.98
CA GLU A 60 -9.56 5.26 22.36
C GLU A 60 -10.61 5.94 23.25
N ASP A 61 -11.25 5.16 24.12
CA ASP A 61 -11.94 5.64 25.32
C ASP A 61 -10.94 6.31 26.28
#